data_AF-A0A9P8QS36-F1
#
_entry.id   AF-A0A9P8QS36-F1
#
_cell.length_a   1.000
_cell.length_b   1.000
_cell.length_c   1.000
_cell.angle_alpha   90.00
_cell.angle_beta   90.00
_cell.angle_gamma   90.00
#
_symmetry.space_group_name_H-M   'P 1'
#
loop_
_entity.id
_entity.type
_entity.pdbx_description
1 polymer ?
#
loop_
_entity_poly.entity_id
_entity_poly.type
_entity_poly.pdbx_seq_one_letter_code
_entity_poly.pdbx_strand_id
1 'polypeptide(L)'
;MAWTRAIAYAVLSSHLWLPTEADYVWPNAKIDELERQLYEQKNPFDGPSSIVSFVDGCSGPAERALGTGRSFGAEWIRTAYHDMSTADVSAGTGGLDASIVFETDRPENVGDAFRETLDTFKSSHTTRASMADLFAIGAVMAVGACSDGKVIVPFRGGRVDAAGPGPSGVPEPQQDLPTHTMRFAKQGFDTSEMIALVACGHSVGGVHGVDFPEIVPNPAPPEFVANVTQNPLAFGQNETTNSDFRIFNADGGDMISQMASSNDFFLDTCNTMFERMINTVPRDVKLTDVITPLNVKPRKLSVTVNDDKTLSVSGFIRVVNDLLNGNGTQVLIHLTSRSGEALPVATGTTSQGLTARCGYPNCGPSYTYYRFSSVIPVEQGISSFTVELVDSSTRKSTTYNNGGAGFPLSDDILPMFSLSSQSEITVDGSSQLQLNLTAAVLNADEFTGVSLIVPQPSNKTAIISPWTEEVVHMEPLSKISGTNFTLYRGVWQSSGPLTATSSHPFDVVAVGSTQTVSSLFNSWDDVPTI
;
A
#
# COMPACT_ATOMS: atom_id res chain seq x y z
N MET A 1 13.82 -35.88 35.28
CA MET A 1 14.33 -35.11 34.14
C MET A 1 13.20 -34.91 33.15
N ALA A 2 12.91 -33.64 32.86
CA ALA A 2 12.06 -33.06 31.81
C ALA A 2 10.63 -33.61 31.60
N TRP A 3 9.65 -32.93 32.22
CA TRP A 3 8.26 -32.89 31.75
C TRP A 3 8.06 -31.55 31.03
N THR A 4 7.73 -31.58 29.74
CA THR A 4 7.34 -30.41 28.95
C THR A 4 5.83 -30.17 29.11
N ARG A 5 5.45 -29.01 29.64
CA ARG A 5 4.06 -28.54 29.67
C ARG A 5 3.84 -27.59 28.50
N ALA A 6 3.10 -28.04 27.49
CA ALA A 6 2.46 -27.16 26.54
C ALA A 6 1.17 -26.60 27.19
N ILE A 7 1.05 -25.29 27.29
CA ILE A 7 -0.15 -24.61 27.76
C ILE A 7 -1.03 -24.36 26.53
N ALA A 8 -2.13 -25.09 26.43
CA ALA A 8 -3.19 -24.83 25.46
C ALA A 8 -4.16 -23.80 26.06
N TYR A 9 -4.30 -22.65 25.42
CA TYR A 9 -5.36 -21.68 25.73
C TYR A 9 -6.67 -22.17 25.12
N ALA A 10 -7.64 -22.52 25.97
CA ALA A 10 -9.02 -22.77 25.57
C ALA A 10 -9.86 -21.54 25.94
N VAL A 11 -10.29 -20.76 24.94
CA VAL A 11 -11.26 -19.68 25.12
C VAL A 11 -12.65 -20.27 24.87
N LEU A 12 -13.52 -20.26 25.88
CA LEU A 12 -14.93 -20.58 25.72
C LEU A 12 -15.61 -19.47 24.89
N SER A 13 -16.08 -19.81 23.69
CA SER A 13 -16.91 -18.95 22.86
C SER A 13 -18.36 -18.96 23.34
N SER A 14 -18.79 -17.92 24.05
CA SER A 14 -20.22 -17.58 24.14
C SER A 14 -20.65 -16.98 22.80
N HIS A 15 -21.63 -17.62 22.13
CA HIS A 15 -22.27 -17.09 20.93
C HIS A 15 -23.03 -15.79 21.25
N LEU A 16 -22.32 -14.67 21.17
CA LEU A 16 -22.92 -13.36 20.97
C LEU A 16 -23.28 -13.27 19.49
N TRP A 17 -24.52 -12.89 19.21
CA TRP A 17 -24.95 -12.41 17.91
C TRP A 17 -23.92 -11.42 17.38
N LEU A 18 -23.22 -11.79 16.30
CA LEU A 18 -22.35 -10.88 15.57
C LEU A 18 -23.23 -9.83 14.90
N PRO A 19 -23.01 -8.53 15.14
CA PRO A 19 -23.54 -7.53 14.23
C PRO A 19 -22.96 -7.79 12.83
N THR A 20 -23.78 -7.56 11.83
CA THR A 20 -23.41 -7.37 10.43
C THR A 20 -22.12 -6.55 10.31
N GLU A 21 -21.21 -6.96 9.42
CA GLU A 21 -19.95 -6.31 8.98
C GLU A 21 -19.51 -5.10 9.82
N ALA A 22 -18.44 -5.25 10.60
CA ALA A 22 -17.81 -4.10 11.24
C ALA A 22 -17.30 -3.15 10.15
N ASP A 23 -17.95 -1.98 10.03
CA ASP A 23 -17.48 -0.87 9.19
C ASP A 23 -15.99 -0.62 9.41
N TYR A 24 -15.25 -0.33 8.34
CA TYR A 24 -13.83 0.03 8.41
C TYR A 24 -13.63 1.22 9.38
N VAL A 25 -12.75 1.04 10.38
CA VAL A 25 -12.35 2.06 11.36
C VAL A 25 -10.83 2.27 11.37
N TRP A 26 -10.40 3.47 11.79
CA TRP A 26 -9.00 3.86 11.91
C TRP A 26 -8.47 3.71 13.35
N PRO A 27 -7.22 3.27 13.56
CA PRO A 27 -6.30 2.74 12.56
C PRO A 27 -6.59 1.27 12.22
N ASN A 28 -6.24 0.86 11.02
CA ASN A 28 -6.31 -0.51 10.53
C ASN A 28 -5.02 -0.90 9.82
N ALA A 29 -4.24 -1.80 10.44
CA ALA A 29 -2.93 -2.25 9.94
C ALA A 29 -2.95 -2.88 8.54
N LYS A 30 -4.10 -3.41 8.10
CA LYS A 30 -4.23 -4.07 6.80
C LYS A 30 -4.73 -3.15 5.70
N ILE A 31 -5.37 -2.02 6.04
CA ILE A 31 -6.08 -1.18 5.08
C ILE A 31 -5.44 0.20 4.96
N ASP A 32 -4.95 0.78 6.07
CA ASP A 32 -4.61 2.20 6.12
C ASP A 32 -3.56 2.63 5.11
N GLU A 33 -2.51 1.83 4.97
CA GLU A 33 -1.39 2.09 4.08
C GLU A 33 -1.80 1.86 2.62
N LEU A 34 -2.55 0.79 2.33
CA LEU A 34 -3.04 0.50 0.97
C LEU A 34 -4.04 1.58 0.51
N GLU A 35 -4.96 2.00 1.37
CA GLU A 35 -5.88 3.11 1.09
C GLU A 35 -5.11 4.40 0.80
N ARG A 36 -4.06 4.71 1.57
CA ARG A 36 -3.21 5.89 1.33
C ARG A 36 -2.58 5.82 -0.06
N GLN A 37 -1.98 4.68 -0.41
CA GLN A 37 -1.34 4.47 -1.71
C GLN A 37 -2.35 4.59 -2.87
N LEU A 38 -3.59 4.13 -2.68
CA LEU A 38 -4.65 4.22 -3.69
C LEU A 38 -5.22 5.63 -3.87
N TYR A 39 -5.48 6.35 -2.77
CA TYR A 39 -6.34 7.53 -2.83
C TYR A 39 -5.63 8.85 -2.48
N GLU A 40 -4.52 8.80 -1.73
CA GLU A 40 -3.74 9.98 -1.34
C GLU A 40 -2.48 10.13 -2.20
N GLN A 41 -2.51 9.67 -3.45
CA GLN A 41 -1.33 9.60 -4.32
C GLN A 41 -0.63 10.96 -4.50
N LYS A 42 -1.36 12.07 -4.62
CA LYS A 42 -0.79 13.42 -4.68
C LYS A 42 -1.18 14.12 -3.38
N ASN A 43 -0.26 14.26 -2.42
CA ASN A 43 -0.50 14.86 -1.11
C ASN A 43 0.73 15.69 -0.63
N PRO A 44 0.61 16.52 0.43
CA PRO A 44 1.68 17.42 0.85
C PRO A 44 2.71 16.78 1.81
N PHE A 45 2.49 15.55 2.24
CA PHE A 45 3.32 14.87 3.24
C PHE A 45 4.32 13.91 2.60
N ASP A 46 3.85 13.21 1.57
CA ASP A 46 4.66 12.26 0.83
C ASP A 46 5.26 13.05 -0.35
N GLY A 47 6.60 13.06 -0.46
CA GLY A 47 7.33 13.91 -1.41
C GLY A 47 6.89 13.74 -2.89
N PRO A 48 7.51 14.47 -3.83
CA PRO A 48 7.07 14.51 -5.24
C PRO A 48 7.12 13.15 -5.98
N SER A 49 7.68 12.11 -5.36
CA SER A 49 7.93 10.77 -5.92
C SER A 49 6.80 9.76 -5.68
N SER A 50 5.55 10.21 -5.76
CA SER A 50 4.41 9.28 -5.71
C SER A 50 4.48 8.27 -6.86
N ILE A 51 4.20 7.00 -6.57
CA ILE A 51 4.27 5.93 -7.57
C ILE A 51 3.34 6.20 -8.77
N VAL A 52 2.18 6.85 -8.59
CA VAL A 52 1.30 7.15 -9.74
C VAL A 52 1.96 8.06 -10.79
N SER A 53 2.97 8.85 -10.42
CA SER A 53 3.66 9.73 -11.37
C SER A 53 4.34 8.97 -12.51
N PHE A 54 4.66 7.69 -12.31
CA PHE A 54 5.24 6.82 -13.33
C PHE A 54 4.23 6.43 -14.42
N VAL A 55 2.93 6.46 -14.12
CA VAL A 55 1.86 6.06 -15.05
C VAL A 55 0.93 7.22 -15.43
N ASP A 56 1.25 8.46 -15.06
CA ASP A 56 0.42 9.64 -15.39
C ASP A 56 0.26 9.75 -16.93
N GLY A 57 -0.98 9.67 -17.43
CA GLY A 57 -1.25 9.59 -18.87
C GLY A 57 -0.71 8.32 -19.54
N CYS A 58 -0.74 7.18 -18.84
CA CYS A 58 -0.25 5.86 -19.22
C CYS A 58 1.27 5.64 -19.13
N SER A 59 2.10 6.66 -19.32
CA SER A 59 3.56 6.49 -19.32
C SER A 59 4.35 7.48 -18.47
N GLY A 60 3.72 8.53 -17.92
CA GLY A 60 4.37 9.51 -17.04
C GLY A 60 5.53 10.29 -17.69
N PRO A 61 6.05 11.34 -17.04
CA PRO A 61 7.26 12.02 -17.50
C PRO A 61 8.53 11.17 -17.34
N ALA A 62 8.47 10.10 -16.52
CA ALA A 62 9.55 9.14 -16.30
C ALA A 62 9.78 8.19 -17.50
N GLU A 63 8.83 8.09 -18.45
CA GLU A 63 8.97 7.30 -19.70
C GLU A 63 10.28 7.59 -20.44
N ARG A 64 10.73 8.86 -20.42
CA ARG A 64 11.96 9.29 -21.08
C ARG A 64 13.21 8.59 -20.54
N ALA A 65 13.14 8.06 -19.31
CA ALA A 65 14.22 7.29 -18.70
C ALA A 65 14.21 5.81 -19.12
N LEU A 66 13.05 5.26 -19.50
CA LEU A 66 12.94 3.85 -19.96
C LEU A 66 13.49 3.67 -21.37
N GLY A 67 13.31 4.68 -22.22
CA GLY A 67 13.64 4.63 -23.65
C GLY A 67 12.40 4.64 -24.53
N THR A 68 12.59 4.93 -25.82
CA THR A 68 11.49 5.06 -26.78
C THR A 68 10.68 3.76 -26.90
N GLY A 69 9.35 3.86 -26.81
CA GLY A 69 8.43 2.74 -27.04
C GLY A 69 8.13 1.86 -25.81
N ARG A 70 8.60 2.25 -24.62
CA ARG A 70 8.33 1.59 -23.35
C ARG A 70 7.34 2.40 -22.52
N SER A 71 6.53 1.74 -21.70
CA SER A 71 5.54 2.38 -20.83
C SER A 71 5.47 1.68 -19.49
N PHE A 72 5.59 2.43 -18.39
CA PHE A 72 5.40 1.88 -17.04
C PHE A 72 4.03 1.25 -16.87
N GLY A 73 2.98 1.80 -17.49
CA GLY A 73 1.63 1.23 -17.43
C GLY A 73 1.60 -0.19 -17.99
N ALA A 74 2.20 -0.39 -19.16
CA ALA A 74 2.32 -1.71 -19.78
C ALA A 74 3.20 -2.66 -18.95
N GLU A 75 4.32 -2.18 -18.42
CA GLU A 75 5.25 -2.98 -17.63
C GLU A 75 4.68 -3.44 -16.28
N TRP A 76 3.87 -2.60 -15.64
CA TRP A 76 3.20 -2.95 -14.39
C TRP A 76 2.07 -3.95 -14.61
N ILE A 77 1.26 -3.79 -15.67
CA ILE A 77 0.26 -4.78 -16.06
C ILE A 77 0.94 -6.11 -16.38
N ARG A 78 2.03 -6.08 -17.16
CA ARG A 78 2.81 -7.27 -17.49
C ARG A 78 3.39 -7.93 -16.23
N THR A 79 3.96 -7.17 -15.30
CA THR A 79 4.51 -7.70 -14.06
C THR A 79 3.44 -8.40 -13.23
N ALA A 80 2.28 -7.76 -13.04
CA ALA A 80 1.16 -8.37 -12.32
C ALA A 80 0.62 -9.62 -13.02
N TYR A 81 0.48 -9.61 -14.34
CA TYR A 81 0.06 -10.79 -15.09
C TYR A 81 1.07 -11.93 -14.98
N HIS A 82 2.36 -11.67 -15.21
CA HIS A 82 3.39 -12.72 -15.17
C HIS A 82 3.48 -13.37 -13.79
N ASP A 83 3.43 -12.58 -12.72
CA ASP A 83 3.40 -13.07 -11.34
C ASP A 83 2.17 -13.97 -11.09
N MET A 84 0.99 -13.49 -11.50
CA MET A 84 -0.26 -14.24 -11.37
C MET A 84 -0.31 -15.52 -12.21
N SER A 85 0.22 -15.49 -13.43
CA SER A 85 -0.08 -16.45 -14.51
C SER A 85 0.40 -17.89 -14.27
N THR A 86 1.20 -18.11 -13.23
CA THR A 86 1.66 -19.44 -12.80
C THR A 86 0.69 -20.12 -11.83
N ALA A 87 -0.42 -19.44 -11.48
CA ALA A 87 -1.48 -19.94 -10.62
C ALA A 87 -2.00 -21.33 -11.02
N ASP A 88 -2.31 -22.12 -10.00
CA ASP A 88 -3.14 -23.31 -10.08
C ASP A 88 -4.34 -23.11 -9.16
N VAL A 89 -5.44 -22.58 -9.71
CA VAL A 89 -6.65 -22.30 -8.92
C VAL A 89 -7.24 -23.59 -8.34
N SER A 90 -7.12 -24.71 -9.06
CA SER A 90 -7.62 -26.01 -8.61
C SER A 90 -6.79 -26.56 -7.45
N ALA A 91 -5.47 -26.45 -7.51
CA ALA A 91 -4.58 -26.82 -6.41
C ALA A 91 -4.60 -25.79 -5.27
N GLY A 92 -4.95 -24.53 -5.56
CA GLY A 92 -4.95 -23.42 -4.62
C GLY A 92 -3.57 -22.77 -4.40
N THR A 93 -2.67 -22.84 -5.38
CA THR A 93 -1.28 -22.38 -5.29
C THR A 93 -0.95 -21.31 -6.34
N GLY A 94 0.05 -20.45 -6.08
CA GLY A 94 0.42 -19.36 -6.97
C GLY A 94 -0.66 -18.28 -7.04
N GLY A 95 -0.58 -17.41 -8.06
CA GLY A 95 -1.40 -16.21 -8.17
C GLY A 95 -0.55 -14.97 -7.93
N LEU A 96 -1.19 -13.82 -7.73
CA LEU A 96 -0.49 -12.56 -7.48
C LEU A 96 0.08 -12.55 -6.05
N ASP A 97 1.30 -13.08 -5.91
CA ASP A 97 1.99 -13.36 -4.65
C ASP A 97 3.44 -12.85 -4.63
N ALA A 98 3.84 -12.05 -5.62
CA ALA A 98 5.19 -11.52 -5.81
C ALA A 98 6.30 -12.58 -5.98
N SER A 99 5.96 -13.83 -6.28
CA SER A 99 6.95 -14.87 -6.60
C SER A 99 7.85 -14.51 -7.79
N ILE A 100 7.41 -13.66 -8.73
CA ILE A 100 8.18 -13.21 -9.89
C ILE A 100 9.56 -12.60 -9.54
N VAL A 101 9.71 -12.08 -8.32
CA VAL A 101 11.01 -11.61 -7.79
C VAL A 101 12.10 -12.68 -7.91
N PHE A 102 11.73 -13.95 -7.78
CA PHE A 102 12.63 -15.09 -7.85
C PHE A 102 12.74 -15.70 -9.25
N GLU A 103 12.11 -15.08 -10.26
CA GLU A 103 11.85 -15.70 -11.56
C GLU A 103 12.25 -14.82 -12.75
N THR A 104 12.85 -13.67 -12.49
CA THR A 104 13.25 -12.70 -13.54
C THR A 104 14.32 -13.21 -14.51
N ASP A 105 14.98 -14.32 -14.20
CA ASP A 105 15.98 -14.98 -15.06
C ASP A 105 15.39 -16.06 -15.97
N ARG A 106 14.09 -16.37 -15.83
CA ARG A 106 13.42 -17.39 -16.64
C ARG A 106 13.22 -16.90 -18.07
N PRO A 107 13.31 -17.79 -19.08
CA PRO A 107 13.09 -17.43 -20.49
C PRO A 107 11.72 -16.77 -20.73
N GLU A 108 10.71 -17.19 -19.99
CA GLU A 108 9.34 -16.67 -20.06
C GLU A 108 9.16 -15.26 -19.46
N ASN A 109 10.18 -14.73 -18.76
CA ASN A 109 10.22 -13.43 -18.10
C ASN A 109 11.32 -12.51 -18.66
N VAL A 110 11.55 -12.53 -19.97
CA VAL A 110 12.58 -11.69 -20.62
C VAL A 110 12.26 -10.18 -20.54
N GLY A 111 13.31 -9.36 -20.41
CA GLY A 111 13.25 -7.90 -20.47
C GLY A 111 13.36 -7.21 -19.10
N ASP A 112 13.65 -5.91 -19.11
CA ASP A 112 13.98 -5.14 -17.90
C ASP A 112 12.76 -4.73 -17.04
N ALA A 113 11.54 -4.86 -17.60
CA ALA A 113 10.27 -4.44 -16.99
C ALA A 113 10.10 -4.91 -15.54
N PHE A 114 10.42 -6.17 -15.24
CA PHE A 114 10.24 -6.74 -13.89
C PHE A 114 11.20 -6.11 -12.89
N ARG A 115 12.48 -5.95 -13.26
CA ARG A 115 13.49 -5.33 -12.40
C ARG A 115 13.16 -3.88 -12.11
N GLU A 116 12.76 -3.13 -13.13
CA GLU A 116 12.40 -1.71 -12.99
C GLU A 116 11.12 -1.51 -12.18
N THR A 117 10.13 -2.40 -12.35
CA THR A 117 8.92 -2.41 -11.51
C THR A 117 9.26 -2.65 -10.04
N LEU A 118 10.14 -3.62 -9.76
CA LEU A 118 10.64 -3.90 -8.40
C LEU A 118 11.40 -2.70 -7.82
N ASP A 119 12.28 -2.09 -8.61
CA ASP A 119 13.01 -0.89 -8.20
C ASP A 119 12.11 0.30 -7.90
N THR A 120 10.98 0.40 -8.59
CA THR A 120 9.98 1.46 -8.38
C THR A 120 9.20 1.26 -7.08
N PHE A 121 8.82 0.01 -6.78
CA PHE A 121 7.97 -0.29 -5.62
C PHE A 121 8.73 -0.54 -4.31
N LYS A 122 10.05 -0.77 -4.35
CA LYS A 122 10.85 -1.08 -3.15
C LYS A 122 10.71 -0.07 -2.00
N SER A 123 10.54 1.22 -2.31
CA SER A 123 10.37 2.28 -1.30
C SER A 123 9.04 2.22 -0.56
N SER A 124 8.03 1.60 -1.18
CA SER A 124 6.67 1.44 -0.65
C SER A 124 6.43 0.07 -0.01
N HIS A 125 7.36 -0.88 -0.17
CA HIS A 125 7.27 -2.19 0.46
C HIS A 125 7.58 -2.10 1.96
N THR A 126 6.59 -2.46 2.79
CA THR A 126 6.67 -2.37 4.25
C THR A 126 5.92 -3.53 4.90
N THR A 127 5.96 -3.64 6.23
CA THR A 127 5.08 -4.57 6.98
C THR A 127 3.58 -4.30 6.81
N ARG A 128 3.19 -3.18 6.19
CA ARG A 128 1.79 -2.77 5.97
C ARG A 128 1.41 -2.73 4.49
N ALA A 129 2.37 -3.00 3.59
CA ALA A 129 2.14 -3.10 2.15
C ALA A 129 3.10 -4.14 1.57
N SER A 130 2.58 -5.33 1.28
CA SER A 130 3.32 -6.42 0.63
C SER A 130 3.67 -6.05 -0.81
N MET A 131 4.73 -6.64 -1.37
CA MET A 131 5.07 -6.42 -2.79
C MET A 131 3.94 -6.89 -3.71
N ALA A 132 3.25 -7.97 -3.34
CA ALA A 132 2.09 -8.49 -4.08
C ALA A 132 0.93 -7.47 -4.10
N ASP A 133 0.64 -6.80 -2.98
CA ASP A 133 -0.35 -5.71 -2.96
C ASP A 133 0.14 -4.50 -3.77
N LEU A 134 1.44 -4.21 -3.80
CA LEU A 134 2.00 -3.14 -4.63
C LEU A 134 1.91 -3.44 -6.13
N PHE A 135 2.10 -4.69 -6.56
CA PHE A 135 1.84 -5.09 -7.95
C PHE A 135 0.38 -4.95 -8.34
N ALA A 136 -0.54 -5.34 -7.45
CA ALA A 136 -1.96 -5.13 -7.66
C ALA A 136 -2.32 -3.63 -7.75
N ILE A 137 -1.78 -2.81 -6.84
CA ILE A 137 -1.93 -1.34 -6.88
C ILE A 137 -1.36 -0.79 -8.20
N GLY A 138 -0.19 -1.25 -8.62
CA GLY A 138 0.44 -0.88 -9.88
C GLY A 138 -0.47 -1.17 -11.07
N ALA A 139 -1.03 -2.38 -11.16
CA ALA A 139 -1.99 -2.74 -12.20
C ALA A 139 -3.25 -1.84 -12.17
N VAL A 140 -3.83 -1.59 -10.99
CA VAL A 140 -4.99 -0.68 -10.84
C VAL A 140 -4.65 0.73 -11.33
N MET A 141 -3.50 1.27 -10.92
CA MET A 141 -3.05 2.60 -11.36
C MET A 141 -2.77 2.66 -12.85
N ALA A 142 -2.11 1.65 -13.41
CA ALA A 142 -1.79 1.56 -14.83
C ALA A 142 -3.06 1.52 -15.68
N VAL A 143 -3.99 0.62 -15.37
CA VAL A 143 -5.26 0.47 -16.09
C VAL A 143 -6.10 1.75 -16.01
N GLY A 144 -6.20 2.33 -14.81
CA GLY A 144 -6.93 3.58 -14.61
C GLY A 144 -6.32 4.76 -15.36
N ALA A 145 -5.00 4.91 -15.33
CA ALA A 145 -4.34 6.01 -16.03
C ALA A 145 -4.32 5.83 -17.56
N CYS A 146 -4.08 4.61 -18.05
CA CYS A 146 -4.08 4.31 -19.49
C CYS A 146 -5.48 4.40 -20.13
N SER A 147 -6.54 4.19 -19.35
CA SER A 147 -7.92 4.34 -19.83
C SER A 147 -8.48 5.75 -19.66
N ASP A 148 -7.70 6.70 -19.12
CA ASP A 148 -8.16 8.04 -18.73
C ASP A 148 -9.36 7.98 -17.76
N GLY A 149 -9.26 7.10 -16.77
CA GLY A 149 -10.26 6.91 -15.72
C GLY A 149 -11.56 6.23 -16.19
N LYS A 150 -11.56 5.58 -17.35
CA LYS A 150 -12.73 4.82 -17.84
C LYS A 150 -12.82 3.40 -17.28
N VAL A 151 -11.68 2.81 -16.92
CA VAL A 151 -11.61 1.51 -16.24
C VAL A 151 -11.10 1.76 -14.82
N ILE A 152 -11.96 1.54 -13.83
CA ILE A 152 -11.63 1.68 -12.40
C ILE A 152 -11.78 0.30 -11.76
N VAL A 153 -10.66 -0.38 -11.58
CA VAL A 153 -10.62 -1.75 -11.03
C VAL A 153 -10.79 -1.68 -9.51
N PRO A 154 -11.80 -2.35 -8.93
CA PRO A 154 -11.96 -2.43 -7.47
C PRO A 154 -10.75 -3.12 -6.82
N PHE A 155 -10.14 -2.46 -5.83
CA PHE A 155 -8.98 -3.00 -5.14
C PHE A 155 -9.36 -3.67 -3.82
N ARG A 156 -8.85 -4.88 -3.61
CA ARG A 156 -8.84 -5.60 -2.33
C ARG A 156 -7.40 -5.80 -1.91
N GLY A 157 -7.10 -5.63 -0.62
CA GLY A 157 -5.75 -5.79 -0.07
C GLY A 157 -5.56 -7.11 0.67
N GLY A 158 -4.35 -7.33 1.19
CA GLY A 158 -4.03 -8.48 2.05
C GLY A 158 -3.34 -9.63 1.33
N ARG A 159 -2.73 -9.38 0.16
CA ARG A 159 -1.87 -10.36 -0.51
C ARG A 159 -0.63 -10.64 0.33
N VAL A 160 -0.14 -11.87 0.24
CA VAL A 160 1.02 -12.34 1.01
C VAL A 160 2.14 -12.61 0.04
N ASP A 161 3.31 -12.03 0.30
CA ASP A 161 4.51 -12.26 -0.51
C ASP A 161 4.98 -13.72 -0.39
N ALA A 162 5.32 -14.32 -1.53
CA ALA A 162 5.86 -15.65 -1.64
C ALA A 162 7.24 -15.74 -0.99
N ALA A 163 7.54 -16.89 -0.38
CA ALA A 163 8.85 -17.16 0.21
C ALA A 163 9.88 -17.71 -0.80
N GLY A 164 9.49 -17.87 -2.06
CA GLY A 164 10.31 -18.44 -3.11
C GLY A 164 9.59 -18.44 -4.46
N PRO A 165 10.23 -19.00 -5.50
CA PRO A 165 9.66 -19.05 -6.84
C PRO A 165 8.40 -19.93 -6.91
N GLY A 166 7.44 -19.53 -7.74
CA GLY A 166 6.36 -20.36 -8.23
C GLY A 166 6.84 -21.34 -9.32
N PRO A 167 5.94 -22.17 -9.87
CA PRO A 167 6.26 -23.04 -11.00
C PRO A 167 6.45 -22.24 -12.28
N SER A 168 7.28 -22.71 -13.21
CA SER A 168 7.29 -22.17 -14.58
C SER A 168 5.96 -22.42 -15.29
N GLY A 169 5.68 -21.65 -16.35
CA GLY A 169 4.48 -21.82 -17.15
C GLY A 169 3.80 -20.53 -17.60
N VAL A 170 4.48 -19.39 -17.57
CA VAL A 170 3.94 -18.15 -18.14
C VAL A 170 3.74 -18.36 -19.65
N PRO A 171 2.54 -18.10 -20.22
CA PRO A 171 2.28 -18.29 -21.65
C PRO A 171 3.27 -17.57 -22.56
N GLU A 172 3.88 -18.31 -23.50
CA GLU A 172 4.84 -17.77 -24.46
C GLU A 172 4.22 -17.66 -25.86
N PRO A 173 4.64 -16.68 -26.69
CA PRO A 173 4.01 -16.40 -27.97
C PRO A 173 4.16 -17.52 -29.01
N GLN A 174 5.15 -18.42 -28.88
CA GLN A 174 5.39 -19.54 -29.79
C GLN A 174 4.52 -20.77 -29.50
N GLN A 175 3.86 -20.82 -28.34
CA GLN A 175 3.08 -21.99 -27.92
C GLN A 175 1.77 -22.12 -28.71
N ASP A 176 1.27 -23.35 -28.81
CA ASP A 176 0.02 -23.63 -29.52
C ASP A 176 -1.23 -23.29 -28.70
N LEU A 177 -2.37 -23.17 -29.38
CA LEU A 177 -3.64 -22.79 -28.76
C LEU A 177 -4.10 -23.78 -27.67
N PRO A 178 -3.96 -25.12 -27.82
CA PRO A 178 -4.25 -26.05 -26.74
C PRO A 178 -3.41 -25.81 -25.48
N THR A 179 -2.12 -25.48 -25.64
CA THR A 179 -1.25 -25.14 -24.51
C THR A 179 -1.69 -23.86 -23.83
N HIS A 180 -1.99 -22.79 -24.59
CA HIS A 180 -2.52 -21.55 -24.04
C HIS A 180 -3.83 -21.79 -23.28
N THR A 181 -4.79 -22.48 -23.91
CA THR A 181 -6.09 -22.78 -23.30
C THR A 181 -5.94 -23.54 -21.98
N MET A 182 -5.04 -24.53 -21.93
CA MET A 182 -4.76 -25.29 -20.71
C MET A 182 -4.12 -24.42 -19.61
N ARG A 183 -3.20 -23.52 -19.96
CA ARG A 183 -2.56 -22.61 -19.00
C ARG A 183 -3.53 -21.59 -18.43
N PHE A 184 -4.34 -20.94 -19.28
CA PHE A 184 -5.37 -19.99 -18.82
C PHE A 184 -6.45 -20.69 -17.97
N ALA A 185 -6.86 -21.91 -18.34
CA ALA A 185 -7.79 -22.69 -17.52
C ALA A 185 -7.21 -22.98 -16.11
N LYS A 186 -5.90 -23.23 -16.01
CA LYS A 186 -5.20 -23.43 -14.73
C LYS A 186 -5.19 -22.17 -13.86
N GLN A 187 -5.06 -21.01 -14.50
CA GLN A 187 -5.19 -19.68 -13.87
C GLN A 187 -6.64 -19.32 -13.50
N GLY A 188 -7.63 -20.10 -13.91
CA GLY A 188 -9.06 -19.87 -13.64
C GLY A 188 -9.78 -19.02 -14.69
N PHE A 189 -9.24 -18.91 -15.90
CA PHE A 189 -9.87 -18.22 -17.03
C PHE A 189 -10.37 -19.22 -18.07
N ASP A 190 -11.62 -19.09 -18.50
CA ASP A 190 -12.13 -19.85 -19.65
C ASP A 190 -11.61 -19.29 -20.99
N THR A 191 -12.02 -19.89 -22.11
CA THR A 191 -11.57 -19.47 -23.45
C THR A 191 -11.93 -18.02 -23.79
N SER A 192 -13.15 -17.57 -23.47
CA SER A 192 -13.58 -16.20 -23.75
C SER A 192 -12.88 -15.20 -22.81
N GLU A 193 -12.66 -15.57 -21.57
CA GLU A 193 -11.92 -14.78 -20.58
C GLU A 193 -10.42 -14.70 -20.92
N MET A 194 -9.82 -15.76 -21.47
CA MET A 194 -8.46 -15.76 -22.04
C MET A 194 -8.36 -14.74 -23.17
N ILE A 195 -9.29 -14.79 -24.14
CA ILE A 195 -9.35 -13.83 -25.25
C ILE A 195 -9.44 -12.40 -24.73
N ALA A 196 -10.35 -12.18 -23.78
CA ALA A 196 -10.61 -10.88 -23.18
C ALA A 196 -9.38 -10.32 -22.45
N LEU A 197 -8.76 -11.11 -21.57
CA LEU A 197 -7.61 -10.68 -20.79
C LEU A 197 -6.42 -10.34 -21.69
N VAL A 198 -6.15 -11.16 -22.71
CA VAL A 198 -5.10 -10.89 -23.72
C VAL A 198 -5.39 -9.61 -24.49
N ALA A 199 -6.62 -9.43 -24.98
CA ALA A 199 -7.00 -8.22 -25.70
C ALA A 199 -6.88 -6.95 -24.84
N CYS A 200 -7.30 -7.01 -23.57
CA CYS A 200 -7.20 -5.90 -22.64
C CYS A 200 -5.74 -5.54 -22.32
N GLY A 201 -4.90 -6.51 -22.00
CA GLY A 201 -3.48 -6.28 -21.72
C GLY A 201 -2.72 -5.73 -22.94
N HIS A 202 -2.93 -6.34 -24.11
CA HIS A 202 -2.22 -5.96 -25.34
C HIS A 202 -2.77 -4.70 -26.01
N SER A 203 -3.88 -4.12 -25.53
CA SER A 203 -4.28 -2.76 -25.90
C SER A 203 -3.44 -1.65 -25.24
N VAL A 204 -2.70 -1.99 -24.18
CA VAL A 204 -1.85 -1.05 -23.42
C VAL A 204 -0.37 -1.23 -23.76
N GLY A 205 0.08 -2.47 -23.96
CA GLY A 205 1.48 -2.80 -24.18
C GLY A 205 1.88 -3.08 -25.63
N GLY A 206 3.19 -3.09 -25.87
CA GLY A 206 3.82 -3.49 -27.15
C GLY A 206 4.94 -4.51 -26.94
N VAL A 207 5.49 -5.03 -28.04
CA VAL A 207 6.61 -5.99 -28.01
C VAL A 207 7.93 -5.27 -28.27
N HIS A 208 8.90 -5.41 -27.36
CA HIS A 208 10.22 -4.82 -27.53
C HIS A 208 11.10 -5.69 -28.43
N GLY A 209 11.52 -5.15 -29.58
CA GLY A 209 12.38 -5.87 -30.54
C GLY A 209 13.80 -6.19 -30.03
N VAL A 210 14.27 -5.51 -28.98
CA VAL A 210 15.53 -5.85 -28.29
C VAL A 210 15.42 -7.23 -27.63
N ASP A 211 14.26 -7.52 -27.03
CA ASP A 211 13.98 -8.76 -26.33
C ASP A 211 13.44 -9.85 -27.29
N PHE A 212 12.69 -9.44 -28.31
CA PHE A 212 12.04 -10.33 -29.27
C PHE A 212 12.32 -9.93 -30.73
N PRO A 213 13.57 -10.05 -31.21
CA PRO A 213 13.96 -9.63 -32.56
C PRO A 213 13.26 -10.42 -33.68
N GLU A 214 12.76 -11.62 -33.37
CA GLU A 214 11.99 -12.46 -34.30
C GLU A 214 10.52 -12.02 -34.44
N ILE A 215 10.00 -11.21 -33.51
CA ILE A 215 8.63 -10.69 -33.50
C ILE A 215 8.62 -9.24 -34.03
N VAL A 216 9.51 -8.40 -33.49
CA VAL A 216 9.71 -7.01 -33.90
C VAL A 216 11.19 -6.82 -34.25
N PRO A 217 11.55 -6.51 -35.51
CA PRO A 217 12.93 -6.25 -35.89
C PRO A 217 13.54 -5.12 -35.05
N ASN A 218 14.85 -5.19 -34.77
CA ASN A 218 15.58 -4.15 -34.04
C ASN A 218 16.67 -3.54 -34.95
N PRO A 219 16.64 -2.23 -35.29
CA PRO A 219 15.72 -1.20 -34.78
C PRO A 219 14.28 -1.38 -35.28
N ALA A 220 13.32 -1.03 -34.42
CA ALA A 220 11.91 -1.10 -34.75
C ALA A 220 11.58 -0.18 -35.95
N PRO A 221 10.81 -0.66 -36.95
CA PRO A 221 10.35 0.20 -38.03
C PRO A 221 9.56 1.41 -37.48
N PRO A 222 9.65 2.60 -38.10
CA PRO A 222 8.95 3.81 -37.63
C PRO A 222 7.45 3.63 -37.40
N GLU A 223 6.81 2.71 -38.12
CA GLU A 223 5.38 2.38 -38.02
C GLU A 223 5.03 1.70 -36.68
N PHE A 224 5.92 0.87 -36.13
CA PHE A 224 5.78 0.29 -34.78
C PHE A 224 5.97 1.34 -33.69
N VAL A 225 6.87 2.29 -33.93
CA VAL A 225 7.20 3.38 -32.98
C VAL A 225 6.10 4.45 -32.91
N ALA A 226 5.30 4.60 -33.97
CA ALA A 226 4.24 5.61 -34.05
C ALA A 226 2.88 5.18 -33.47
N ASN A 227 2.77 3.96 -32.90
CA ASN A 227 1.50 3.37 -32.42
C ASN A 227 0.41 3.28 -33.51
N VAL A 228 0.81 3.05 -34.77
CA VAL A 228 -0.08 2.98 -35.96
C VAL A 228 -0.04 1.58 -36.61
N THR A 229 0.47 0.56 -35.93
CA THR A 229 0.66 -0.78 -36.51
C THR A 229 -0.42 -1.78 -36.14
N GLN A 230 -0.56 -2.78 -37.01
CA GLN A 230 -1.24 -4.03 -36.71
C GLN A 230 -0.48 -4.77 -35.59
N ASN A 231 -1.22 -5.35 -34.64
CA ASN A 231 -0.69 -6.15 -33.55
C ASN A 231 0.35 -7.20 -34.06
N PRO A 232 1.63 -7.13 -33.67
CA PRO A 232 2.67 -8.03 -34.19
C PRO A 232 2.47 -9.49 -33.77
N LEU A 233 1.76 -9.75 -32.68
CA LEU A 233 1.37 -11.08 -32.24
C LEU A 233 0.14 -11.61 -32.97
N ALA A 234 -0.50 -10.81 -33.83
CA ALA A 234 -1.60 -11.25 -34.68
C ALA A 234 -1.20 -11.29 -36.17
N PHE A 235 -0.36 -10.36 -36.61
CA PHE A 235 -0.06 -10.13 -38.03
C PHE A 235 1.44 -10.12 -38.33
N GLY A 236 2.26 -10.69 -37.44
CA GLY A 236 3.70 -10.83 -37.63
C GLY A 236 4.07 -11.77 -38.78
N GLN A 237 5.28 -11.60 -39.31
CA GLN A 237 5.80 -12.42 -40.41
C GLN A 237 6.02 -13.89 -40.01
N ASN A 238 6.34 -14.14 -38.74
CA ASN A 238 6.49 -15.47 -38.19
C ASN A 238 5.17 -15.95 -37.59
N GLU A 239 4.44 -16.79 -38.33
CA GLU A 239 3.14 -17.32 -37.91
C GLU A 239 3.22 -18.09 -36.57
N THR A 240 4.37 -18.67 -36.24
CA THR A 240 4.58 -19.39 -34.97
C THR A 240 4.42 -18.45 -33.77
N THR A 241 4.89 -17.21 -33.87
CA THR A 241 4.79 -16.20 -32.81
C THR A 241 3.47 -15.43 -32.82
N ASN A 242 2.57 -15.71 -33.76
CA ASN A 242 1.27 -15.01 -33.84
C ASN A 242 0.25 -15.59 -32.83
N SER A 243 0.57 -15.53 -31.53
CA SER A 243 -0.27 -16.04 -30.44
C SER A 243 -1.65 -15.38 -30.39
N ASP A 244 -1.69 -14.06 -30.55
CA ASP A 244 -2.93 -13.30 -30.43
C ASP A 244 -3.90 -13.68 -31.56
N PHE A 245 -3.38 -13.91 -32.78
CA PHE A 245 -4.22 -14.43 -33.86
C PHE A 245 -4.86 -15.76 -33.48
N ARG A 246 -4.08 -16.70 -32.93
CA ARG A 246 -4.60 -18.01 -32.53
C ARG A 246 -5.61 -17.90 -31.38
N ILE A 247 -5.29 -17.09 -30.38
CA ILE A 247 -6.13 -16.86 -29.20
C ILE A 247 -7.45 -16.18 -29.60
N PHE A 248 -7.39 -15.09 -30.35
CA PHE A 248 -8.59 -14.34 -30.77
C PHE A 248 -9.53 -15.13 -31.67
N ASN A 249 -9.06 -16.21 -32.31
CA ASN A 249 -9.89 -17.11 -33.10
C ASN A 249 -10.32 -18.38 -32.33
N ALA A 250 -9.97 -18.52 -31.05
CA ALA A 250 -10.21 -19.74 -30.27
C ALA A 250 -11.69 -20.06 -30.08
N ASP A 251 -12.55 -19.05 -30.08
CA ASP A 251 -14.01 -19.16 -30.02
C ASP A 251 -14.68 -18.87 -31.38
N GLY A 252 -13.93 -18.93 -32.48
CA GLY A 252 -14.41 -18.52 -33.80
C GLY A 252 -14.37 -17.01 -34.05
N GLY A 253 -13.81 -16.21 -33.13
CA GLY A 253 -13.71 -14.76 -33.25
C GLY A 253 -14.88 -14.01 -32.61
N ASP A 254 -15.72 -14.69 -31.84
CA ASP A 254 -16.95 -14.13 -31.28
C ASP A 254 -16.64 -13.06 -30.23
N MET A 255 -15.84 -13.38 -29.21
CA MET A 255 -15.53 -12.45 -28.12
C MET A 255 -14.76 -11.22 -28.62
N ILE A 256 -13.72 -11.42 -29.44
CA ILE A 256 -12.91 -10.31 -29.97
C ILE A 256 -13.74 -9.40 -30.89
N SER A 257 -14.65 -9.96 -31.69
CA SER A 257 -15.55 -9.17 -32.55
C SER A 257 -16.54 -8.36 -31.72
N GLN A 258 -17.04 -8.94 -30.61
CA GLN A 258 -17.91 -8.22 -29.69
C GLN A 258 -17.17 -7.04 -29.02
N MET A 259 -15.95 -7.28 -28.52
CA MET A 259 -15.07 -6.23 -27.98
C MET A 259 -14.77 -5.13 -29.01
N ALA A 260 -14.50 -5.49 -30.27
CA ALA A 260 -14.27 -4.51 -31.33
C ALA A 260 -15.53 -3.71 -31.71
N SER A 261 -16.72 -4.27 -31.51
CA SER A 261 -17.99 -3.65 -31.92
C SER A 261 -18.49 -2.56 -30.96
N SER A 262 -18.03 -2.56 -29.70
CA SER A 262 -18.48 -1.63 -28.67
C SER A 262 -17.37 -1.29 -27.70
N ASN A 263 -17.00 -0.01 -27.66
CA ASN A 263 -16.01 0.51 -26.73
C ASN A 263 -16.45 0.32 -25.26
N ASP A 264 -17.75 0.47 -24.96
CA ASP A 264 -18.26 0.27 -23.60
C ASP A 264 -18.14 -1.19 -23.18
N PHE A 265 -18.49 -2.12 -24.08
CA PHE A 265 -18.32 -3.56 -23.83
C PHE A 265 -16.84 -3.93 -23.62
N PHE A 266 -15.94 -3.36 -24.43
CA PHE A 266 -14.50 -3.52 -24.25
C PHE A 266 -14.05 -3.05 -22.87
N LEU A 267 -14.41 -1.83 -22.45
CA LEU A 267 -14.00 -1.26 -21.17
C LEU A 267 -14.57 -2.03 -19.97
N ASP A 268 -15.84 -2.43 -20.02
CA ASP A 268 -16.48 -3.23 -18.96
C ASP A 268 -15.87 -4.63 -18.84
N THR A 269 -15.56 -5.24 -19.99
CA THR A 269 -14.84 -6.51 -20.05
C THR A 269 -13.46 -6.37 -19.41
N CYS A 270 -12.70 -5.33 -19.78
CA CYS A 270 -11.37 -5.10 -19.22
C CYS A 270 -11.41 -4.82 -17.72
N ASN A 271 -12.41 -4.08 -17.23
CA ASN A 271 -12.61 -3.91 -15.79
C ASN A 271 -12.72 -5.27 -15.08
N THR A 272 -13.61 -6.12 -15.57
CA THR A 272 -13.87 -7.46 -15.01
C THR A 272 -12.62 -8.34 -15.07
N MET A 273 -11.91 -8.36 -16.20
CA MET A 273 -10.74 -9.21 -16.38
C MET A 273 -9.55 -8.76 -15.54
N PHE A 274 -9.29 -7.46 -15.42
CA PHE A 274 -8.23 -6.96 -14.56
C PHE A 274 -8.55 -7.15 -13.07
N GLU A 275 -9.81 -7.00 -12.65
CA GLU A 275 -10.22 -7.34 -11.27
C GLU A 275 -9.98 -8.82 -10.97
N ARG A 276 -10.39 -9.73 -11.87
CA ARG A 276 -10.14 -11.16 -11.71
C ARG A 276 -8.64 -11.48 -11.67
N MET A 277 -7.87 -10.90 -12.58
CA MET A 277 -6.41 -11.06 -12.62
C MET A 277 -5.77 -10.69 -11.29
N ILE A 278 -6.03 -9.49 -10.74
CA ILE A 278 -5.36 -9.08 -9.51
C ILE A 278 -5.88 -9.84 -8.28
N ASN A 279 -7.08 -10.42 -8.33
CA ASN A 279 -7.68 -11.15 -7.21
C ASN A 279 -7.43 -12.67 -7.25
N THR A 280 -6.75 -13.19 -8.28
CA THR A 280 -6.25 -14.58 -8.28
C THR A 280 -5.08 -14.71 -7.32
N VAL A 281 -5.32 -15.35 -6.17
CA VAL A 281 -4.34 -15.52 -5.07
C VAL A 281 -4.37 -16.96 -4.55
N PRO A 282 -3.36 -17.40 -3.78
CA PRO A 282 -3.38 -18.73 -3.15
C PRO A 282 -4.62 -18.93 -2.26
N ARG A 283 -5.11 -20.17 -2.16
CA ARG A 283 -6.39 -20.49 -1.47
C ARG A 283 -6.45 -20.03 0.00
N ASP A 284 -5.31 -20.05 0.68
CA ASP A 284 -5.22 -19.68 2.10
C ASP A 284 -5.11 -18.16 2.33
N VAL A 285 -4.93 -17.38 1.26
CA VAL A 285 -4.92 -15.92 1.31
C VAL A 285 -6.36 -15.39 1.29
N LYS A 286 -6.69 -14.57 2.29
CA LYS A 286 -7.99 -13.90 2.39
C LYS A 286 -7.81 -12.41 2.12
N LEU A 287 -8.28 -11.98 0.96
CA LEU A 287 -8.33 -10.57 0.61
C LEU A 287 -9.39 -9.84 1.45
N THR A 288 -9.19 -8.54 1.65
CA THR A 288 -10.18 -7.67 2.30
C THR A 288 -11.43 -7.50 1.43
N ASP A 289 -12.44 -6.82 1.99
CA ASP A 289 -13.43 -6.13 1.17
C ASP A 289 -12.78 -5.09 0.26
N VAL A 290 -13.53 -4.61 -0.74
CA VAL A 290 -13.04 -3.52 -1.61
C VAL A 290 -12.71 -2.35 -0.70
N ILE A 291 -11.47 -1.89 -0.77
CA ILE A 291 -10.99 -0.80 0.07
C ILE A 291 -11.62 0.49 -0.43
N THR A 292 -12.45 1.11 0.41
CA THR A 292 -13.02 2.44 0.18
C THR A 292 -12.47 3.44 1.20
N PRO A 293 -12.24 4.70 0.82
CA PRO A 293 -11.66 5.66 1.74
C PRO A 293 -12.62 6.09 2.84
N LEU A 294 -12.09 6.34 4.05
CA LEU A 294 -12.87 6.94 5.12
C LEU A 294 -13.21 8.39 4.79
N ASN A 295 -14.46 8.77 5.06
CA ASN A 295 -14.96 10.15 4.96
C ASN A 295 -14.09 11.15 5.75
N VAL A 296 -13.66 10.73 6.94
CA VAL A 296 -12.77 11.49 7.83
C VAL A 296 -11.68 10.55 8.36
N LYS A 297 -10.40 10.94 8.19
CA LYS A 297 -9.26 10.12 8.59
C LYS A 297 -8.16 10.97 9.26
N PRO A 298 -7.64 10.59 10.43
CA PRO A 298 -6.50 11.26 11.04
C PRO A 298 -5.19 11.02 10.27
N ARG A 299 -4.27 11.99 10.29
CA ARG A 299 -2.96 11.90 9.66
C ARG A 299 -1.92 12.67 10.48
N LYS A 300 -0.70 12.14 10.60
CA LYS A 300 0.45 12.78 11.28
C LYS A 300 0.07 13.32 12.67
N LEU A 301 -0.60 12.48 13.48
CA LEU A 301 -0.94 12.82 14.86
C LEU A 301 0.34 12.87 15.71
N SER A 302 0.39 13.81 16.65
CA SER A 302 1.50 13.99 17.57
C SER A 302 1.00 14.49 18.92
N VAL A 303 1.51 13.90 19.98
CA VAL A 303 1.30 14.34 21.36
C VAL A 303 2.67 14.50 22.01
N THR A 304 2.96 15.71 22.47
CA THR A 304 4.23 16.06 23.11
C THR A 304 3.97 16.53 24.52
N VAL A 305 4.68 15.96 25.48
CA VAL A 305 4.67 16.44 26.87
C VAL A 305 5.65 17.61 27.03
N ASN A 306 5.16 18.72 27.58
CA ASN A 306 5.89 19.96 27.77
C ASN A 306 6.39 20.11 29.22
N ASP A 307 7.42 20.91 29.43
CA ASP A 307 8.01 21.19 30.75
C ASP A 307 7.07 21.96 31.70
N ASP A 308 6.04 22.62 31.15
CA ASP A 308 5.03 23.38 31.91
C ASP A 308 3.84 22.53 32.38
N LYS A 309 3.97 21.19 32.34
CA LYS A 309 2.95 20.21 32.74
C LYS A 309 1.71 20.21 31.86
N THR A 310 1.88 20.58 30.60
CA THR A 310 0.85 20.45 29.56
C THR A 310 1.24 19.44 28.49
N LEU A 311 0.23 18.95 27.75
CA LEU A 311 0.40 18.16 26.54
C LEU A 311 0.02 19.03 25.33
N SER A 312 0.94 19.13 24.37
CA SER A 312 0.65 19.65 23.04
C SER A 312 0.10 18.53 22.17
N VAL A 313 -1.19 18.58 21.84
CA VAL A 313 -1.87 17.62 20.96
C VAL A 313 -2.05 18.26 19.60
N SER A 314 -1.55 17.66 18.53
CA SER A 314 -1.66 18.21 17.19
C SER A 314 -1.74 17.14 16.12
N GLY A 315 -2.15 17.54 14.92
CA GLY A 315 -2.16 16.67 13.75
C GLY A 315 -3.02 17.22 12.63
N PHE A 316 -3.35 16.35 11.69
CA PHE A 316 -4.20 16.67 10.54
C PHE A 316 -5.43 15.75 10.50
N ILE A 317 -6.55 16.32 10.09
CA ILE A 317 -7.77 15.59 9.77
C ILE A 317 -7.98 15.68 8.26
N ARG A 318 -7.89 14.55 7.56
CA ARG A 318 -8.27 14.41 6.15
C ARG A 318 -9.79 14.33 6.06
N VAL A 319 -10.41 15.18 5.26
CA VAL A 319 -11.87 15.17 5.00
C VAL A 319 -12.12 15.07 3.51
N VAL A 320 -13.06 14.20 3.10
CA VAL A 320 -13.55 14.11 1.71
C VAL A 320 -14.22 15.42 1.32
N ASN A 321 -13.84 15.98 0.17
CA ASN A 321 -14.31 17.30 -0.26
C ASN A 321 -15.82 17.40 -0.46
N ASP A 322 -16.51 16.31 -0.83
CA ASP A 322 -17.96 16.28 -1.02
C ASP A 322 -18.74 16.54 0.29
N LEU A 323 -18.06 16.45 1.44
CA LEU A 323 -18.60 16.77 2.76
C LEU A 323 -18.42 18.25 3.13
N LEU A 324 -17.72 19.02 2.29
CA LEU A 324 -17.34 20.40 2.56
C LEU A 324 -18.14 21.37 1.68
N ASN A 325 -18.58 22.48 2.27
CA ASN A 325 -19.19 23.60 1.57
C ASN A 325 -18.17 24.74 1.41
N GLY A 326 -17.05 24.45 0.75
CA GLY A 326 -15.91 25.35 0.64
C GLY A 326 -15.43 25.85 2.01
N ASN A 327 -15.22 27.17 2.15
CA ASN A 327 -14.87 27.81 3.43
C ASN A 327 -16.03 27.90 4.43
N GLY A 328 -17.22 27.39 4.07
CA GLY A 328 -18.41 27.39 4.90
C GLY A 328 -18.45 26.26 5.94
N THR A 329 -17.61 25.23 5.83
CA THR A 329 -17.58 24.13 6.80
C THR A 329 -16.54 24.38 7.90
N GLN A 330 -16.98 24.36 9.15
CA GLN A 330 -16.09 24.30 10.32
C GLN A 330 -15.79 22.84 10.66
N VAL A 331 -14.53 22.55 10.95
CA VAL A 331 -14.07 21.24 11.41
C VAL A 331 -13.68 21.37 12.88
N LEU A 332 -14.42 20.72 13.76
CA LEU A 332 -14.20 20.76 15.21
C LEU A 332 -13.71 19.39 15.68
N ILE A 333 -12.66 19.39 16.49
CA ILE A 333 -12.02 18.21 17.05
C ILE A 333 -12.36 18.18 18.54
N HIS A 334 -13.20 17.22 18.91
CA HIS A 334 -13.66 17.02 20.28
C HIS A 334 -12.75 16.00 20.96
N LEU A 335 -11.78 16.50 21.72
CA LEU A 335 -10.82 15.68 22.45
C LEU A 335 -11.46 15.09 23.71
N THR A 336 -11.10 13.85 24.04
CA THR A 336 -11.56 13.13 25.23
C THR A 336 -10.39 12.79 26.14
N SER A 337 -10.52 13.11 27.43
CA SER A 337 -9.48 12.84 28.43
C SER A 337 -9.38 11.35 28.76
N ARG A 338 -8.31 10.96 29.47
CA ARG A 338 -8.18 9.57 29.97
C ARG A 338 -9.37 9.11 30.82
N SER A 339 -10.04 10.03 31.51
CA SER A 339 -11.21 9.71 32.35
C SER A 339 -12.52 9.72 31.58
N GLY A 340 -12.50 9.98 30.27
CA GLY A 340 -13.71 10.10 29.44
C GLY A 340 -14.36 11.48 29.47
N GLU A 341 -13.74 12.48 30.11
CA GLU A 341 -14.27 13.83 30.18
C GLU A 341 -13.93 14.63 28.93
N ALA A 342 -14.81 15.57 28.57
CA ALA A 342 -14.59 16.46 27.43
C ALA A 342 -13.43 17.44 27.70
N LEU A 343 -12.52 17.54 26.75
CA LEU A 343 -11.41 18.50 26.75
C LEU A 343 -11.74 19.73 25.88
N PRO A 344 -10.93 20.81 25.93
CA PRO A 344 -11.12 21.96 25.04
C PRO A 344 -11.20 21.55 23.57
N VAL A 345 -12.29 21.95 22.91
CA VAL A 345 -12.52 21.69 21.49
C VAL A 345 -11.47 22.43 20.66
N ALA A 346 -10.77 21.72 19.79
CA ALA A 346 -9.84 22.33 18.85
C ALA A 346 -10.53 22.60 17.51
N THR A 347 -10.21 23.72 16.88
CA THR A 347 -10.71 24.05 15.54
C THR A 347 -9.67 23.67 14.50
N GLY A 348 -10.07 22.84 13.54
CA GLY A 348 -9.29 22.50 12.36
C GLY A 348 -9.21 23.69 11.41
N THR A 349 -8.02 23.97 10.90
CA THR A 349 -7.76 25.03 9.92
C THR A 349 -7.07 24.46 8.69
N THR A 350 -7.35 25.03 7.52
CA THR A 350 -6.73 24.59 6.26
C THR A 350 -6.12 25.79 5.52
N SER A 351 -5.18 25.52 4.64
CA SER A 351 -4.47 26.51 3.82
C SER A 351 -4.22 25.96 2.42
N GLN A 352 -3.84 26.83 1.49
CA GLN A 352 -3.47 26.40 0.14
C GLN A 352 -2.39 25.31 0.19
N GLY A 353 -2.57 24.25 -0.60
CA GLY A 353 -1.65 23.11 -0.66
C GLY A 353 -1.95 21.97 0.33
N LEU A 354 -2.83 22.17 1.31
CA LEU A 354 -3.26 21.10 2.23
C LEU A 354 -4.41 20.28 1.62
N THR A 355 -4.14 19.67 0.48
CA THR A 355 -5.11 18.83 -0.24
C THR A 355 -4.48 17.53 -0.69
N ALA A 356 -5.28 16.49 -0.83
CA ALA A 356 -4.88 15.27 -1.49
C ALA A 356 -5.87 14.85 -2.58
N ARG A 357 -5.37 14.07 -3.53
CA ARG A 357 -6.19 13.41 -4.54
C ARG A 357 -5.45 12.20 -5.11
N CYS A 358 -6.20 11.34 -5.76
CA CYS A 358 -5.63 10.34 -6.63
C CYS A 358 -5.13 10.98 -7.95
N GLY A 359 -4.35 10.22 -8.73
CA GLY A 359 -3.48 10.73 -9.79
C GLY A 359 -4.10 10.79 -11.18
N TYR A 360 -5.19 10.07 -11.43
CA TYR A 360 -5.90 9.97 -12.71
C TYR A 360 -7.41 10.27 -12.53
N PRO A 361 -8.22 10.42 -13.60
CA PRO A 361 -9.64 10.68 -13.45
C PRO A 361 -10.39 9.52 -12.78
N ASN A 362 -11.47 9.84 -12.05
CA ASN A 362 -12.42 8.88 -11.45
C ASN A 362 -11.87 7.85 -10.44
N CYS A 363 -10.57 7.86 -10.07
CA CYS A 363 -10.04 6.89 -9.10
C CYS A 363 -10.53 7.06 -7.67
N GLY A 364 -11.15 8.19 -7.32
CA GLY A 364 -11.62 8.43 -5.97
C GLY A 364 -11.86 9.90 -5.69
N PRO A 365 -12.28 10.23 -4.46
CA PRO A 365 -12.56 11.60 -4.09
C PRO A 365 -11.27 12.42 -3.94
N SER A 366 -11.46 13.74 -3.91
CA SER A 366 -10.43 14.66 -3.44
C SER A 366 -10.61 14.97 -1.96
N TYR A 367 -9.53 15.34 -1.30
CA TYR A 367 -9.49 15.57 0.14
C TYR A 367 -8.90 16.94 0.48
N THR A 368 -9.33 17.47 1.62
CA THR A 368 -8.72 18.62 2.27
C THR A 368 -8.23 18.20 3.64
N TYR A 369 -7.01 18.61 4.00
CA TYR A 369 -6.46 18.40 5.33
C TYR A 369 -6.70 19.64 6.20
N TYR A 370 -7.17 19.40 7.41
CA TYR A 370 -7.34 20.41 8.45
C TYR A 370 -6.34 20.16 9.56
N ARG A 371 -5.40 21.09 9.73
CA ARG A 371 -4.46 21.09 10.86
C ARG A 371 -5.19 21.54 12.11
N PHE A 372 -4.97 20.83 13.21
CA PHE A 372 -5.43 21.25 14.54
C PHE A 372 -4.27 21.21 15.54
N SER A 373 -4.44 21.97 16.62
CA SER A 373 -3.56 21.96 17.77
C SER A 373 -4.39 22.29 19.01
N SER A 374 -4.09 21.63 20.12
CA SER A 374 -4.67 21.89 21.44
C SER A 374 -3.59 21.75 22.50
N VAL A 375 -3.76 22.44 23.62
CA VAL A 375 -2.92 22.30 24.81
C VAL A 375 -3.82 21.90 25.95
N ILE A 376 -3.53 20.75 26.56
CA ILE A 376 -4.33 20.19 27.65
C ILE A 376 -3.46 19.94 28.89
N PRO A 377 -4.00 19.99 30.12
CA PRO A 377 -3.25 19.63 31.32
C PRO A 377 -2.80 18.16 31.28
N VAL A 378 -1.53 17.89 31.64
CA VAL A 378 -0.99 16.52 31.71
C VAL A 378 -1.78 15.64 32.66
N GLU A 379 -2.35 16.20 33.73
CA GLU A 379 -3.17 15.47 34.70
C GLU A 379 -4.46 14.89 34.08
N GLN A 380 -5.06 15.59 33.11
CA GLN A 380 -6.26 15.12 32.40
C GLN A 380 -5.89 14.06 31.35
N GLY A 381 -4.79 14.29 30.62
CA GLY A 381 -4.34 13.42 29.54
C GLY A 381 -5.33 13.29 28.39
N ILE A 382 -5.08 12.36 27.47
CA ILE A 382 -5.91 12.13 26.29
C ILE A 382 -6.04 10.64 25.97
N SER A 383 -7.23 10.22 25.53
CA SER A 383 -7.50 8.84 25.09
C SER A 383 -7.98 8.73 23.64
N SER A 384 -8.77 9.70 23.19
CA SER A 384 -9.43 9.66 21.89
C SER A 384 -9.97 11.03 21.48
N PHE A 385 -10.52 11.11 20.27
CA PHE A 385 -11.28 12.26 19.82
C PHE A 385 -12.37 11.90 18.82
N THR A 386 -13.32 12.80 18.61
CA THR A 386 -14.27 12.74 17.49
C THR A 386 -14.15 13.99 16.62
N VAL A 387 -14.58 13.91 15.36
CA VAL A 387 -14.57 15.05 14.45
C VAL A 387 -16.00 15.46 14.12
N GLU A 388 -16.32 16.72 14.30
CA GLU A 388 -17.60 17.30 13.93
C GLU A 388 -17.43 18.24 12.73
N LEU A 389 -18.21 18.02 11.68
CA LEU A 389 -18.32 18.93 10.54
C LEU A 389 -19.59 19.77 10.71
N VAL A 390 -19.44 21.09 10.77
CA VAL A 390 -20.55 22.03 10.93
C VAL A 390 -20.63 22.93 9.70
N ASP A 391 -21.73 22.83 8.94
CA ASP A 391 -22.01 23.77 7.87
C ASP A 391 -22.46 25.11 8.48
N SER A 392 -21.67 26.16 8.26
CA SER A 392 -21.89 27.47 8.88
C SER A 392 -23.14 28.18 8.36
N SER A 393 -23.63 27.83 7.18
CA SER A 393 -24.80 28.46 6.56
C SER A 393 -26.12 27.84 7.03
N THR A 394 -26.16 26.52 7.14
CA THR A 394 -27.35 25.75 7.53
C THR A 394 -27.38 25.39 9.01
N ARG A 395 -26.24 25.52 9.70
CA ARG A 395 -26.00 25.01 11.06
C ARG A 395 -26.14 23.49 11.18
N LYS A 396 -26.22 22.76 10.08
CA LYS A 396 -26.24 21.29 10.09
C LYS A 396 -24.88 20.79 10.58
N SER A 397 -24.91 19.88 11.55
CA SER A 397 -23.74 19.23 12.11
C SER A 397 -23.76 17.73 11.83
N THR A 398 -22.59 17.14 11.54
CA THR A 398 -22.39 15.69 11.42
C THR A 398 -21.13 15.30 12.18
N THR A 399 -21.25 14.33 13.09
CA THR A 399 -20.12 13.82 13.87
C THR A 399 -19.62 12.50 13.31
N TYR A 400 -18.31 12.41 13.12
CA TYR A 400 -17.56 11.22 12.75
C TYR A 400 -16.86 10.70 14.01
N ASN A 401 -17.28 9.52 14.44
CA ASN A 401 -16.88 8.90 15.71
C ASN A 401 -16.23 7.52 15.52
N ASN A 402 -15.71 7.23 14.31
CA ASN A 402 -14.90 6.05 14.04
C ASN A 402 -15.58 4.73 14.47
N GLY A 403 -16.77 4.46 13.93
CA GLY A 403 -17.56 3.28 14.31
C GLY A 403 -18.15 3.33 15.73
N GLY A 404 -18.21 4.51 16.34
CA GLY A 404 -18.75 4.73 17.69
C GLY A 404 -17.72 4.74 18.82
N ALA A 405 -16.48 4.31 18.57
CA ALA A 405 -15.42 4.24 19.60
C ALA A 405 -14.62 5.55 19.76
N GLY A 406 -14.72 6.48 18.81
CA GLY A 406 -13.81 7.60 18.66
C GLY A 406 -12.49 7.21 17.96
N PHE A 407 -11.78 8.20 17.44
CA PHE A 407 -10.44 8.00 16.90
C PHE A 407 -9.45 7.86 18.07
N PRO A 408 -8.72 6.75 18.19
CA PRO A 408 -7.81 6.55 19.32
C PRO A 408 -6.61 7.49 19.25
N LEU A 409 -6.27 8.08 20.39
CA LEU A 409 -5.11 8.95 20.58
C LEU A 409 -4.69 8.90 22.05
N SER A 410 -4.05 7.81 22.45
CA SER A 410 -3.58 7.62 23.83
C SER A 410 -2.28 8.36 24.08
N ASP A 411 -2.11 8.88 25.30
CA ASP A 411 -0.86 9.43 25.81
C ASP A 411 -0.07 8.49 26.73
N ASP A 412 -0.39 7.20 26.76
CA ASP A 412 0.34 6.22 27.58
C ASP A 412 1.81 6.09 27.18
N ILE A 413 2.10 6.18 25.88
CA ILE A 413 3.45 6.13 25.32
C ILE A 413 3.58 7.03 24.09
N LEU A 414 4.53 7.97 24.14
CA LEU A 414 4.64 9.07 23.20
C LEU A 414 6.03 9.11 22.56
N PRO A 415 6.18 8.79 21.26
CA PRO A 415 7.40 9.09 20.52
C PRO A 415 7.67 10.61 20.52
N MET A 416 8.77 11.02 21.14
CA MET A 416 9.18 12.42 21.24
C MET A 416 10.09 12.76 20.06
N PHE A 417 9.50 12.98 18.88
CA PHE A 417 10.24 13.18 17.63
C PHE A 417 11.26 14.33 17.70
N SER A 418 10.95 15.42 18.40
CA SER A 418 11.88 16.55 18.60
C SER A 418 13.10 16.20 19.47
N LEU A 419 13.05 15.11 20.22
CA LEU A 419 14.14 14.56 21.05
C LEU A 419 14.75 13.30 20.43
N SER A 420 14.35 12.96 19.21
CA SER A 420 14.78 11.77 18.48
C SER A 420 15.59 12.18 17.25
N SER A 421 16.36 11.25 16.72
CA SER A 421 17.09 11.48 15.48
C SER A 421 17.30 10.19 14.69
N GLN A 422 17.43 10.34 13.38
CA GLN A 422 17.93 9.31 12.49
C GLN A 422 19.19 9.80 11.77
N SER A 423 20.13 8.90 11.52
CA SER A 423 21.37 9.21 10.83
C SER A 423 21.94 8.02 10.08
N GLU A 424 22.78 8.31 9.08
CA GLU A 424 23.66 7.33 8.46
C GLU A 424 25.02 7.40 9.16
N ILE A 425 25.47 6.28 9.72
CA ILE A 425 26.74 6.15 10.45
C ILE A 425 27.67 5.18 9.73
N THR A 426 28.98 5.36 9.87
CA THR A 426 29.98 4.41 9.36
C THR A 426 30.49 3.53 10.49
N VAL A 427 30.28 2.22 10.37
CA VAL A 427 30.78 1.21 11.31
C VAL A 427 31.63 0.21 10.53
N ASP A 428 32.89 0.04 10.91
CA ASP A 428 33.86 -0.85 10.25
C ASP A 428 33.94 -0.66 8.73
N GLY A 429 33.83 0.60 8.27
CA GLY A 429 33.88 0.98 6.85
C GLY A 429 32.58 0.74 6.06
N SER A 430 31.52 0.27 6.72
CA SER A 430 30.20 0.08 6.11
C SER A 430 29.22 1.15 6.60
N SER A 431 28.40 1.66 5.68
CA SER A 431 27.27 2.53 6.04
C SER A 431 26.17 1.73 6.73
N GLN A 432 25.62 2.27 7.82
CA GLN A 432 24.51 1.74 8.60
C GLN A 432 23.54 2.85 8.95
N LEU A 433 22.25 2.54 9.05
CA LEU A 433 21.25 3.46 9.59
C LEU A 433 21.20 3.33 11.11
N GLN A 434 21.07 4.46 11.79
CA GLN A 434 20.83 4.52 13.22
C GLN A 434 19.54 5.29 13.50
N LEU A 435 18.71 4.74 14.39
CA LEU A 435 17.58 5.44 14.99
C LEU A 435 17.82 5.61 16.48
N ASN A 436 17.93 6.86 16.90
CA ASN A 436 17.93 7.26 18.30
C ASN A 436 16.53 7.75 18.65
N LEU A 437 15.68 6.84 19.13
CA LEU A 437 14.30 7.18 19.49
C LEU A 437 14.20 7.51 20.97
N THR A 438 13.66 8.68 21.27
CA THR A 438 13.23 9.04 22.63
C THR A 438 11.72 8.91 22.72
N ALA A 439 11.20 8.23 23.75
CA ALA A 439 9.77 8.13 24.03
C ALA A 439 9.46 8.56 25.47
N ALA A 440 8.32 9.20 25.72
CA ALA A 440 7.80 9.46 27.05
C ALA A 440 6.78 8.38 27.42
N VAL A 441 6.96 7.72 28.57
CA VAL A 441 6.06 6.65 29.06
C VAL A 441 5.37 7.14 30.33
N LEU A 442 4.05 7.13 30.31
CA LEU A 442 3.21 7.50 31.45
C LEU A 442 3.27 6.40 32.52
N ASN A 443 3.41 6.78 33.80
CA ASN A 443 3.43 5.84 34.93
C ASN A 443 4.41 4.67 34.71
N ALA A 444 5.62 4.98 34.26
CA ALA A 444 6.61 4.00 33.83
C ALA A 444 6.92 2.88 34.85
N ASP A 445 6.72 3.15 36.14
CA ASP A 445 6.89 2.18 37.24
C ASP A 445 5.92 0.98 37.16
N GLU A 446 4.86 1.05 36.35
CA GLU A 446 3.91 -0.06 36.10
C GLU A 446 4.43 -1.09 35.09
N PHE A 447 5.48 -0.74 34.34
CA PHE A 447 6.01 -1.54 33.25
C PHE A 447 7.34 -2.19 33.65
N THR A 448 7.50 -3.45 33.26
CA THR A 448 8.73 -4.23 33.46
C THR A 448 9.76 -3.99 32.36
N GLY A 449 9.35 -3.45 31.22
CA GLY A 449 10.24 -3.11 30.12
C GLY A 449 9.56 -2.22 29.09
N VAL A 450 10.36 -1.37 28.47
CA VAL A 450 10.00 -0.55 27.31
C VAL A 450 10.86 -0.99 26.14
N SER A 451 10.28 -1.12 24.96
CA SER A 451 10.97 -1.63 23.78
C SER A 451 10.60 -0.81 22.55
N LEU A 452 11.62 -0.54 21.75
CA LEU A 452 11.51 -0.07 20.38
C LEU A 452 11.49 -1.30 19.47
N ILE A 453 10.46 -1.42 18.64
CA ILE A 453 10.31 -2.49 17.66
C ILE A 453 10.59 -1.91 16.28
N VAL A 454 11.63 -2.42 15.63
CA VAL A 454 12.02 -2.03 14.27
C VAL A 454 11.88 -3.23 13.34
N PRO A 455 10.86 -3.27 12.48
CA PRO A 455 10.77 -4.29 11.44
C PRO A 455 11.92 -4.20 10.45
N GLN A 456 12.52 -5.36 10.15
CA GLN A 456 13.62 -5.51 9.21
C GLN A 456 13.36 -6.70 8.29
N PRO A 457 13.75 -6.63 7.01
CA PRO A 457 13.73 -7.81 6.16
C PRO A 457 14.75 -8.84 6.69
N SER A 458 14.32 -10.10 6.80
CA SER A 458 15.17 -11.21 7.26
C SER A 458 16.42 -11.42 6.40
N ASN A 459 16.34 -11.11 5.10
CA ASN A 459 17.47 -11.00 4.19
C ASN A 459 17.52 -9.60 3.57
N LYS A 460 18.45 -8.77 4.04
CA LYS A 460 18.62 -7.36 3.62
C LYS A 460 19.09 -7.19 2.17
N THR A 461 19.60 -8.26 1.55
CA THR A 461 20.09 -8.26 0.16
C THR A 461 19.05 -8.75 -0.85
N ALA A 462 17.97 -9.39 -0.38
CA ALA A 462 16.89 -9.85 -1.24
C ALA A 462 15.94 -8.69 -1.57
N ILE A 463 15.34 -8.73 -2.77
CA ILE A 463 14.38 -7.73 -3.21
C ILE A 463 13.09 -7.82 -2.39
N ILE A 464 12.61 -9.04 -2.10
CA ILE A 464 11.59 -9.31 -1.10
C ILE A 464 12.11 -10.32 -0.09
N SER A 465 11.72 -10.14 1.16
CA SER A 465 12.07 -11.05 2.26
C SER A 465 11.03 -10.92 3.36
N PRO A 466 10.70 -12.02 4.07
CA PRO A 466 9.84 -11.93 5.24
C PRO A 466 10.36 -10.90 6.24
N TRP A 467 9.45 -10.14 6.82
CA TRP A 467 9.77 -9.16 7.85
C TRP A 467 9.94 -9.84 9.20
N THR A 468 10.98 -9.44 9.92
CA THR A 468 11.26 -9.84 11.31
C THR A 468 11.34 -8.60 12.18
N GLU A 469 10.81 -8.70 13.39
CA GLU A 469 10.89 -7.61 14.37
C GLU A 469 12.22 -7.67 15.12
N GLU A 470 13.05 -6.63 14.96
CA GLU A 470 14.18 -6.40 15.85
C GLU A 470 13.69 -5.62 17.07
N VAL A 471 13.84 -6.22 18.26
CA VAL A 471 13.39 -5.64 19.52
C VAL A 471 14.57 -5.03 20.26
N VAL A 472 14.53 -3.71 20.46
CA VAL A 472 15.54 -2.94 21.19
C VAL A 472 14.98 -2.55 22.55
N HIS A 473 15.65 -2.99 23.62
CA HIS A 473 15.33 -2.50 24.96
C HIS A 473 15.61 -1.00 25.05
N MET A 474 14.65 -0.22 25.56
CA MET A 474 14.85 1.20 25.78
C MET A 474 15.26 1.47 27.23
N GLU A 475 16.34 2.23 27.39
CA GLU A 475 16.87 2.59 28.70
C GLU A 475 16.13 3.83 29.27
N PRO A 476 15.77 3.84 30.57
CA PRO A 476 15.20 5.02 31.19
C PRO A 476 16.23 6.15 31.23
N LEU A 477 15.80 7.37 30.91
CA LEU A 477 16.59 8.59 30.98
C LEU A 477 16.27 9.38 32.25
N SER A 478 15.15 10.09 32.25
CA SER A 478 14.76 10.99 33.33
C SER A 478 13.24 11.11 33.43
N LYS A 479 12.75 11.31 34.65
CA LYS A 479 11.36 11.69 34.89
C LYS A 479 11.16 13.16 34.51
N ILE A 480 10.11 13.45 33.77
CA ILE A 480 9.75 14.82 33.42
C ILE A 480 9.15 15.49 34.66
N SER A 481 9.81 16.56 35.11
CA SER A 481 9.51 17.20 36.39
C SER A 481 8.04 17.61 36.52
N GLY A 482 7.41 17.19 37.62
CA GLY A 482 6.01 17.53 37.91
C GLY A 482 4.98 16.78 37.06
N THR A 483 5.38 15.73 36.35
CA THR A 483 4.49 14.81 35.64
C THR A 483 4.77 13.36 36.05
N ASN A 484 3.96 12.42 35.56
CA ASN A 484 4.21 10.98 35.69
C ASN A 484 4.91 10.37 34.47
N PHE A 485 5.39 11.19 33.53
CA PHE A 485 6.12 10.71 32.38
C PHE A 485 7.59 10.48 32.71
N THR A 486 8.12 9.35 32.24
CA THR A 486 9.55 9.06 32.23
C THR A 486 10.01 8.95 30.79
N LEU A 487 11.08 9.65 30.44
CA LEU A 487 11.73 9.54 29.15
C LEU A 487 12.53 8.24 29.08
N TYR A 488 12.44 7.57 27.93
CA TYR A 488 13.20 6.38 27.58
C TYR A 488 13.93 6.62 26.27
N ARG A 489 15.09 5.99 26.10
CA ARG A 489 15.84 6.03 24.83
C ARG A 489 16.15 4.63 24.34
N GLY A 490 15.74 4.37 23.10
CA GLY A 490 16.16 3.22 22.32
C GLY A 490 17.15 3.66 21.25
N VAL A 491 18.24 2.91 21.09
CA VAL A 491 19.19 3.10 20.00
C VAL A 491 19.18 1.84 19.16
N TRP A 492 18.60 1.94 17.98
CA TRP A 492 18.64 0.89 16.98
C TRP A 492 19.71 1.19 15.93
N GLN A 493 20.44 0.18 15.50
CA GLN A 493 21.45 0.27 14.44
C GLN A 493 21.25 -0.89 13.46
N SER A 494 21.27 -0.61 12.16
CA SER A 494 21.15 -1.65 11.15
C SER A 494 22.40 -2.54 11.13
N SER A 495 22.22 -3.87 11.06
CA SER A 495 23.33 -4.83 10.95
C SER A 495 24.12 -4.81 9.62
N GLY A 496 23.94 -3.78 8.78
CA GLY A 496 24.57 -3.63 7.46
C GLY A 496 23.94 -2.49 6.64
N PRO A 497 24.46 -2.21 5.43
CA PRO A 497 23.87 -1.24 4.53
C PRO A 497 22.46 -1.70 4.13
N LEU A 498 21.48 -0.82 4.27
CA LEU A 498 20.12 -1.10 3.84
C LEU A 498 20.01 -0.79 2.34
N THR A 499 19.77 -1.82 1.53
CA THR A 499 19.65 -1.67 0.07
C THR A 499 18.20 -1.65 -0.41
N ALA A 500 17.21 -1.88 0.47
CA ALA A 500 15.87 -2.28 0.03
C ALA A 500 14.71 -1.34 0.37
N THR A 501 14.72 -0.54 1.44
CA THR A 501 13.51 0.23 1.85
C THR A 501 13.85 1.60 2.40
N SER A 502 13.15 2.65 1.94
CA SER A 502 13.33 4.03 2.42
C SER A 502 12.32 4.43 3.49
N SER A 503 11.20 3.74 3.61
CA SER A 503 10.21 3.95 4.68
C SER A 503 10.26 2.79 5.67
N HIS A 504 10.72 3.08 6.89
CA HIS A 504 10.72 2.12 7.98
C HIS A 504 9.61 2.48 8.94
N PRO A 505 8.58 1.63 9.14
CA PRO A 505 7.73 1.78 10.30
C PRO A 505 8.54 1.45 11.55
N PHE A 506 8.12 1.97 12.69
CA PHE A 506 8.57 1.47 13.99
C PHE A 506 7.41 1.57 14.98
N ASP A 507 7.48 0.75 16.02
CA ASP A 507 6.52 0.79 17.11
C ASP A 507 7.26 0.91 18.44
N VAL A 508 6.58 1.44 19.46
CA VAL A 508 7.11 1.50 20.83
C VAL A 508 6.12 0.80 21.74
N VAL A 509 6.60 -0.16 22.53
CA VAL A 509 5.77 -0.99 23.40
C VAL A 509 6.30 -0.96 24.82
N ALA A 510 5.42 -0.78 25.80
CA ALA A 510 5.74 -0.97 27.20
C ALA A 510 4.91 -2.13 27.77
N VAL A 511 5.58 -3.10 28.40
CA VAL A 511 4.98 -4.33 28.90
C VAL A 511 5.06 -4.37 30.42
N GLY A 512 3.89 -4.44 31.06
CA GLY A 512 3.73 -4.54 32.51
C GLY A 512 3.03 -5.85 32.90
N SER A 513 2.87 -6.03 34.22
CA SER A 513 2.23 -7.25 34.75
C SER A 513 0.71 -7.27 34.54
N THR A 514 0.09 -6.11 34.38
CA THR A 514 -1.37 -5.93 34.27
C THR A 514 -1.81 -5.42 32.89
N GLN A 515 -0.91 -4.77 32.15
CA GLN A 515 -1.22 -4.16 30.85
C GLN A 515 -0.01 -4.08 29.93
N THR A 516 -0.29 -3.97 28.63
CA THR A 516 0.67 -3.62 27.58
C THR A 516 0.12 -2.40 26.86
N VAL A 517 0.95 -1.36 26.70
CA VAL A 517 0.61 -0.16 25.94
C VAL A 517 1.57 -0.01 24.78
N SER A 518 1.08 0.57 23.68
CA SER A 518 1.86 0.68 22.45
C SER A 518 1.55 1.97 21.69
N SER A 519 2.59 2.60 21.18
CA SER A 519 2.49 3.57 20.09
C SER A 519 2.77 2.83 18.80
N LEU A 520 1.71 2.61 18.03
CA LEU A 520 1.75 1.93 16.75
C LEU A 520 1.68 2.96 15.62
N PHE A 521 1.99 2.54 14.40
CA PHE A 521 1.82 3.36 13.20
C PHE A 521 2.80 4.51 13.01
N ASN A 522 3.96 4.47 13.69
CA ASN A 522 5.00 5.48 13.50
C ASN A 522 5.83 5.21 12.25
N SER A 523 6.38 6.27 11.66
CA SER A 523 7.31 6.23 10.53
C SER A 523 8.60 6.95 10.89
N TRP A 524 9.71 6.47 10.36
CA TRP A 524 10.98 7.19 10.38
C TRP A 524 10.90 8.55 9.69
N ASP A 525 9.99 8.75 8.73
CA ASP A 525 9.80 10.03 8.04
C ASP A 525 9.42 11.17 9.00
N ASP A 526 8.91 10.83 10.19
CA ASP A 526 8.57 11.78 11.24
C ASP A 526 9.74 12.09 12.20
N VAL A 527 10.84 11.34 12.08
CA VAL A 527 12.06 11.51 12.88
C VAL A 527 13.05 12.43 12.14
N PRO A 528 13.57 13.49 12.76
CA PRO A 528 14.54 14.37 12.11
C PRO A 528 15.82 13.64 11.69
N THR A 529 16.26 13.86 10.45
CA THR A 529 17.59 13.46 9.96
C THR A 529 18.64 14.46 10.44
N ILE A 530 19.75 13.97 10.98
CA ILE A 530 20.88 14.79 11.47
C ILE A 530 22.18 14.56 10.71
#